data_AF-A0A2R6EE64-F1
#
_entry.id   AF-A0A2R6EE64-F1
#
_cell.length_a   1.000
_cell.length_b   1.000
_cell.length_c   1.000
_cell.angle_alpha   90.00
_cell.angle_beta   90.00
_cell.angle_gamma   90.00
#
_symmetry.space_group_name_H-M   'P 1'
#
loop_
_entity.id
_entity.type
_entity.pdbx_description
1 polymer ?
#
loop_
_entity_poly.entity_id
_entity_poly.type
_entity_poly.pdbx_seq_one_letter_code
_entity_poly.pdbx_strand_id
1 'polypeptide(L)'
;MTDLITEYADYDSFACEWHSRTLTDYGVSLDEARERGLLNEQQTRKLWQLLGLLDPEECLLQLPEWLAEKKVGSENRTTPTIFLGYISDETEDAILFESSAAARPLMGLAHRMHSLERGIERTEGDTDRHEQLTDRFREHERQLDDRDDLPSLSDEWLPKSQLGPIVRRCV
;
A
#
# COMPACT_ATOMS: atom_id res chain seq x y z
N MET A 1 -18.93 -10.20 -2.63
CA MET A 1 -17.47 -10.11 -2.42
C MET A 1 -17.00 -8.66 -2.60
N THR A 2 -17.73 -7.67 -2.08
CA THR A 2 -17.46 -6.24 -2.37
C THR A 2 -17.57 -5.33 -1.16
N ASP A 3 -18.09 -5.80 -0.03
CA ASP A 3 -18.31 -4.92 1.13
C ASP A 3 -17.03 -4.68 1.95
N LEU A 4 -15.98 -5.49 1.73
CA LEU A 4 -14.74 -5.44 2.53
C LEU A 4 -13.63 -4.61 1.88
N ILE A 5 -13.53 -4.62 0.55
CA ILE A 5 -12.56 -3.82 -0.20
C ILE A 5 -13.19 -2.46 -0.48
N THR A 6 -12.55 -1.38 -0.05
CA THR A 6 -12.95 -0.05 -0.47
C THR A 6 -12.05 0.46 -1.59
N GLU A 7 -12.66 0.85 -2.70
CA GLU A 7 -11.95 1.37 -3.86
C GLU A 7 -11.95 2.90 -3.86
N TYR A 8 -10.82 3.50 -4.21
CA TYR A 8 -10.65 4.95 -4.24
C TYR A 8 -10.13 5.44 -5.59
N ALA A 9 -10.81 6.43 -6.16
CA ALA A 9 -10.37 7.10 -7.38
C ALA A 9 -9.44 8.29 -7.09
N ASP A 10 -9.60 8.93 -5.92
CA ASP A 10 -8.84 10.11 -5.52
C ASP A 10 -8.14 9.94 -4.18
N TYR A 11 -7.09 10.74 -3.99
CA TYR A 11 -6.21 10.66 -2.84
C TYR A 11 -6.90 11.08 -1.53
N ASP A 12 -7.80 12.07 -1.56
CA ASP A 12 -8.38 12.63 -0.35
C ASP A 12 -9.42 11.69 0.24
N SER A 13 -10.25 11.05 -0.59
CA SER A 13 -11.13 9.97 -0.16
C SER A 13 -10.34 8.81 0.47
N PHE A 14 -9.26 8.38 -0.18
CA PHE A 14 -8.37 7.35 0.35
C PHE A 14 -7.76 7.76 1.70
N ALA A 15 -7.20 8.97 1.79
CA ALA A 15 -6.55 9.45 3.00
C ALA A 15 -7.55 9.60 4.17
N CYS A 16 -8.79 9.99 3.88
CA CYS A 16 -9.86 10.08 4.87
C CYS A 16 -10.15 8.71 5.50
N GLU A 17 -10.36 7.67 4.69
CA GLU A 17 -10.62 6.33 5.21
C GLU A 17 -9.39 5.72 5.88
N TRP A 18 -8.22 5.85 5.25
CA TRP A 18 -6.98 5.29 5.77
C TRP A 18 -6.65 5.80 7.18
N HIS A 19 -7.09 7.03 7.49
CA HIS A 19 -6.92 7.66 8.80
C HIS A 19 -8.21 7.80 9.60
N SER A 20 -9.30 7.10 9.23
CA SER A 20 -10.64 7.28 9.80
C SER A 20 -10.66 7.18 11.32
N ARG A 21 -9.90 6.23 11.89
CA ARG A 21 -9.71 6.09 13.34
C ARG A 21 -9.06 7.34 13.96
N THR A 22 -7.96 7.82 13.40
CA THR A 22 -7.29 9.04 13.88
C THR A 22 -8.22 10.25 13.79
N LEU A 23 -8.92 10.42 12.68
CA LEU A 23 -9.86 11.54 12.51
C LEU A 23 -10.98 11.49 13.55
N THR A 24 -11.51 10.29 13.82
CA THR A 24 -12.56 10.06 14.83
C THR A 24 -12.05 10.30 16.24
N ASP A 25 -10.89 9.74 16.60
CA ASP A 25 -10.31 9.84 17.95
C ASP A 25 -10.02 11.29 18.35
N TYR A 26 -9.63 12.13 17.38
CA TYR A 26 -9.36 13.55 17.61
C TYR A 26 -10.57 14.46 17.31
N GLY A 27 -11.63 13.93 16.69
CA GLY A 27 -12.83 14.68 16.32
C GLY A 27 -12.57 15.78 15.28
N VAL A 28 -11.67 15.53 14.32
CA VAL A 28 -11.17 16.52 13.35
C VAL A 28 -11.45 16.12 11.90
N SER A 29 -11.50 17.11 11.02
CA SER A 29 -11.50 16.88 9.57
C SER A 29 -10.12 16.45 9.06
N LEU A 30 -10.06 15.89 7.84
CA LEU A 30 -8.80 15.54 7.18
C LEU A 30 -7.87 16.76 7.03
N ASP A 31 -8.40 17.91 6.63
CA ASP A 31 -7.62 19.14 6.46
C ASP A 31 -7.11 19.68 7.80
N GLU A 32 -7.94 19.66 8.83
CA GLU A 32 -7.49 20.06 10.17
C GLU A 32 -6.40 19.10 10.71
N ALA A 33 -6.55 17.79 10.46
CA ALA A 33 -5.53 16.81 10.85
C ALA A 33 -4.20 17.03 10.13
N ARG A 34 -4.24 17.46 8.87
CA ARG A 34 -3.06 17.88 8.08
C ARG A 34 -2.41 19.12 8.66
N GLU A 35 -3.18 20.17 8.91
CA GLU A 35 -2.69 21.42 9.50
C GLU A 35 -2.02 21.20 10.86
N ARG A 36 -2.58 20.28 11.65
CA ARG A 36 -2.07 19.92 12.97
C ARG A 36 -0.93 18.89 12.93
N GLY A 37 -0.55 18.39 11.77
CA GLY A 37 0.51 17.38 11.61
C GLY A 37 0.20 16.04 12.27
N LEU A 38 -1.08 15.70 12.41
CA LEU A 38 -1.52 14.43 13.04
C LEU A 38 -1.33 13.23 12.11
N LEU A 39 -1.16 13.47 10.81
CA LEU A 39 -1.06 12.45 9.77
C LEU A 39 0.36 12.39 9.22
N ASN A 40 0.84 11.18 8.94
CA ASN A 40 2.07 11.02 8.17
C ASN A 40 1.78 11.12 6.67
N GLU A 41 1.57 12.36 6.20
CA GLU A 41 1.28 12.69 4.79
C GLU A 41 2.29 12.10 3.81
N GLN A 42 3.59 12.12 4.16
CA GLN A 42 4.61 11.54 3.30
C GLN A 42 4.42 10.03 3.12
N GLN A 43 4.12 9.31 4.20
CA GLN A 43 3.86 7.88 4.15
C GLN A 43 2.57 7.57 3.41
N THR A 44 1.49 8.31 3.66
CA THR A 44 0.19 8.14 2.98
C THR A 44 0.29 8.38 1.48
N ARG A 45 1.05 9.40 1.03
CA ARG A 45 1.30 9.62 -0.40
C ARG A 45 2.09 8.49 -1.05
N LYS A 46 3.06 7.91 -0.34
CA LYS A 46 3.82 6.76 -0.87
C LYS A 46 2.96 5.50 -0.97
N LEU A 47 2.02 5.30 -0.05
CA LEU A 47 1.01 4.24 -0.15
C LEU A 47 0.11 4.45 -1.37
N TRP A 48 -0.36 5.69 -1.58
CA TRP A 48 -1.17 6.03 -2.75
C TRP A 48 -0.43 5.82 -4.08
N GLN A 49 0.86 6.15 -4.12
CA GLN A 49 1.73 5.87 -5.27
C GLN A 49 1.87 4.37 -5.51
N LEU A 50 2.08 3.59 -4.44
CA LEU A 50 2.14 2.13 -4.54
C LEU A 50 0.83 1.55 -5.09
N LEU A 51 -0.33 1.97 -4.57
CA LEU A 51 -1.64 1.54 -5.07
C LEU A 51 -1.86 1.82 -6.57
N GLY A 52 -1.23 2.86 -7.12
CA GLY A 52 -1.31 3.16 -8.55
C GLY A 52 -0.47 2.25 -9.45
N LEU A 53 0.37 1.39 -8.87
CA LEU A 53 1.25 0.47 -9.59
C LEU A 53 0.83 -1.00 -9.39
N LEU A 54 -0.15 -1.28 -8.54
CA LEU A 54 -0.60 -2.63 -8.27
C LEU A 54 -1.53 -3.15 -9.36
N ASP A 55 -1.59 -4.47 -9.51
CA ASP A 55 -2.57 -5.11 -10.37
C ASP A 55 -4.01 -4.76 -9.91
N PRO A 56 -4.99 -4.71 -10.83
CA PRO A 56 -6.38 -4.37 -10.49
C PRO A 56 -7.04 -5.32 -9.49
N GLU A 57 -6.48 -6.52 -9.30
CA GLU A 57 -6.96 -7.52 -8.35
C GLU A 57 -6.20 -7.45 -7.00
N GLU A 58 -5.10 -6.70 -6.91
CA GLU A 58 -4.38 -6.52 -5.65
C GLU A 58 -5.05 -5.47 -4.77
N CYS A 59 -4.84 -5.62 -3.47
CA CYS A 59 -5.22 -4.61 -2.49
C CYS A 59 -4.16 -4.47 -1.40
N LEU A 60 -4.18 -3.32 -0.75
CA LEU A 60 -3.45 -3.09 0.49
C LEU A 60 -4.34 -3.47 1.67
N LEU A 61 -3.76 -4.17 2.62
CA LEU A 61 -4.36 -4.58 3.87
C LEU A 61 -3.57 -3.99 5.03
N GLN A 62 -4.27 -3.34 5.96
CA GLN A 62 -3.71 -2.95 7.24
C GLN A 62 -4.09 -3.95 8.34
N LEU A 63 -3.10 -4.43 9.07
CA LEU A 63 -3.29 -5.29 10.25
C LEU A 63 -2.96 -4.52 11.53
N PRO A 64 -3.69 -4.77 12.64
CA PRO A 64 -3.25 -4.32 13.94
C PRO A 64 -1.95 -5.04 14.33
N GLU A 65 -1.08 -4.34 15.07
CA GLU A 65 0.28 -4.80 15.39
C GLU A 65 0.32 -6.20 15.99
N TRP A 66 -0.53 -6.49 16.98
CA TRP A 66 -0.61 -7.80 17.62
C TRP A 66 -0.97 -8.94 16.64
N LEU A 67 -1.80 -8.66 15.63
CA LEU A 67 -2.19 -9.65 14.62
C LEU A 67 -1.06 -9.84 13.61
N ALA A 68 -0.40 -8.75 13.22
CA ALA A 68 0.78 -8.80 12.37
C ALA A 68 1.92 -9.59 13.01
N GLU A 69 2.18 -9.40 14.31
CA GLU A 69 3.20 -10.15 15.06
C GLU A 69 2.90 -11.65 15.03
N LYS A 70 1.64 -12.00 15.30
CA LYS A 70 1.17 -13.39 15.24
C LYS A 70 1.33 -14.00 13.84
N LYS A 71 1.12 -13.21 12.78
CA LYS A 71 1.07 -13.70 11.40
C LYS A 71 2.42 -13.69 10.68
N VAL A 72 3.33 -12.78 10.98
CA VAL A 72 4.69 -12.75 10.39
C VAL A 72 5.64 -13.72 11.11
N GLY A 73 5.33 -14.09 12.36
CA GLY A 73 6.14 -15.03 13.13
C GLY A 73 7.55 -14.50 13.48
N SER A 74 7.73 -13.18 13.49
CA SER A 74 9.02 -12.54 13.74
C SER A 74 9.13 -11.99 15.16
N GLU A 75 10.26 -12.25 15.83
CA GLU A 75 10.66 -11.64 17.11
C GLU A 75 11.40 -10.29 16.92
N ASN A 76 11.47 -9.77 15.68
CA ASN A 76 12.18 -8.52 15.40
C ASN A 76 11.37 -7.28 15.80
N ARG A 77 12.10 -6.22 16.20
CA ARG A 77 11.55 -4.97 16.76
C ARG A 77 10.64 -4.13 15.85
N THR A 78 10.47 -4.49 14.57
CA THR A 78 9.62 -3.73 13.64
C THR A 78 8.83 -4.67 12.74
N THR A 79 7.78 -5.25 13.29
CA THR A 79 6.82 -6.06 12.55
C THR A 79 6.07 -5.20 11.50
N PRO A 80 6.05 -5.59 10.22
CA PRO A 80 5.24 -4.89 9.22
C PRO A 80 3.76 -5.01 9.54
N THR A 81 3.02 -3.91 9.44
CA THR A 81 1.56 -3.87 9.70
C THR A 81 0.75 -3.58 8.44
N ILE A 82 1.41 -3.37 7.31
CA ILE A 82 0.77 -3.08 6.02
C ILE A 82 1.31 -4.09 5.02
N PHE A 83 0.40 -4.82 4.40
CA PHE A 83 0.68 -5.85 3.41
C PHE A 83 -0.06 -5.54 2.12
N LEU A 84 0.49 -6.03 1.02
CA LEU A 84 -0.22 -6.13 -0.26
C LEU A 84 -0.40 -7.59 -0.63
N GLY A 85 -1.35 -7.89 -1.51
CA GLY A 85 -1.70 -9.23 -1.93
C GLY A 85 -3.10 -9.28 -2.53
N TYR A 86 -3.65 -10.48 -2.64
CA TYR A 86 -4.96 -10.73 -3.25
C TYR A 86 -5.88 -11.43 -2.26
N ILE A 87 -7.17 -11.09 -2.29
CA ILE A 87 -8.19 -11.89 -1.61
C ILE A 87 -8.59 -13.04 -2.54
N SER A 88 -8.14 -14.25 -2.27
CA SER A 88 -8.42 -15.42 -3.12
C SER A 88 -9.70 -16.15 -2.73
N ASP A 89 -10.10 -16.06 -1.45
CA ASP A 89 -11.34 -16.66 -0.94
C ASP A 89 -11.90 -15.86 0.23
N GLU A 90 -13.21 -16.00 0.47
CA GLU A 90 -13.96 -15.30 1.50
C GLU A 90 -15.02 -16.23 2.11
N THR A 91 -14.94 -16.40 3.43
CA THR A 91 -16.01 -17.00 4.26
C THR A 91 -16.83 -15.90 4.93
N GLU A 92 -17.85 -16.26 5.71
CA GLU A 92 -18.60 -15.26 6.49
C GLU A 92 -17.68 -14.47 7.44
N ASP A 93 -16.75 -15.16 8.12
CA ASP A 93 -15.95 -14.59 9.21
C ASP A 93 -14.51 -14.20 8.83
N ALA A 94 -13.96 -14.75 7.74
CA ALA A 94 -12.56 -14.60 7.40
C ALA A 94 -12.32 -14.49 5.89
N ILE A 95 -11.20 -13.88 5.51
CA ILE A 95 -10.67 -13.85 4.15
C ILE A 95 -9.39 -14.68 4.04
N LEU A 96 -9.12 -15.23 2.87
CA LEU A 96 -7.84 -15.80 2.50
C LEU A 96 -7.06 -14.74 1.69
N PHE A 97 -5.94 -14.27 2.24
CA PHE A 97 -5.14 -13.18 1.66
C PHE A 97 -3.79 -13.68 1.15
N GLU A 98 -3.74 -14.07 -0.11
CA GLU A 98 -2.62 -14.76 -0.75
C GLU A 98 -1.58 -13.83 -1.36
N SER A 99 -0.39 -14.40 -1.58
CA SER A 99 0.77 -13.72 -2.17
C SER A 99 1.14 -12.45 -1.41
N SER A 100 1.02 -12.55 -0.08
CA SER A 100 1.15 -11.41 0.82
C SER A 100 2.61 -10.93 0.92
N ALA A 101 2.83 -9.61 0.79
CA ALA A 101 4.15 -9.01 0.93
C ALA A 101 4.09 -7.70 1.72
N ALA A 102 5.08 -7.46 2.58
CA ALA A 102 5.18 -6.21 3.33
C ALA A 102 5.25 -4.98 2.40
N ALA A 103 4.33 -4.03 2.58
CA ALA A 103 4.21 -2.89 1.67
C ALA A 103 5.33 -1.85 1.83
N ARG A 104 5.93 -1.74 3.03
CA ARG A 104 6.84 -0.62 3.36
C ARG A 104 8.10 -0.55 2.47
N PRO A 105 8.80 -1.65 2.16
CA PRO A 105 9.89 -1.64 1.18
C PRO A 105 9.41 -1.18 -0.21
N LEU A 106 8.23 -1.65 -0.62
CA LEU A 106 7.64 -1.39 -1.94
C LEU A 106 7.16 0.06 -2.11
N MET A 107 6.68 0.69 -1.03
CA MET A 107 6.39 2.12 -1.00
C MET A 107 7.61 2.99 -1.39
N GLY A 108 8.82 2.53 -1.04
CA GLY A 108 10.07 3.19 -1.42
C GLY A 108 10.36 3.07 -2.92
N LEU A 109 10.10 1.90 -3.49
CA LEU A 109 10.22 1.64 -4.93
C LEU A 109 9.20 2.46 -5.73
N ALA A 110 7.92 2.39 -5.36
CA ALA A 110 6.84 3.14 -5.98
C ALA A 110 7.13 4.65 -6.02
N HIS A 111 7.66 5.19 -4.93
CA HIS A 111 8.05 6.60 -4.88
C HIS A 111 9.17 6.97 -5.87
N ARG A 112 10.16 6.09 -6.04
CA ARG A 112 11.25 6.27 -7.01
C ARG A 112 10.72 6.18 -8.44
N MET A 113 9.88 5.19 -8.73
CA MET A 113 9.23 5.02 -10.04
C MET A 113 8.45 6.27 -10.44
N HIS A 114 7.59 6.77 -9.55
CA HIS A 114 6.83 8.00 -9.82
C HIS A 114 7.70 9.27 -9.98
N SER A 115 8.91 9.26 -9.40
CA SER A 115 9.87 10.33 -9.63
C SER A 115 10.58 10.21 -10.97
N LEU A 116 10.80 8.98 -11.46
CA LEU A 116 11.36 8.69 -12.77
C LEU A 116 10.36 9.00 -13.90
N GLU A 117 9.08 8.66 -13.77
CA GLU A 117 8.01 9.01 -14.75
C GLU A 117 8.04 10.50 -15.09
N ARG A 118 8.00 11.35 -14.06
CA ARG A 118 8.08 12.82 -14.22
C ARG A 118 9.41 13.28 -14.83
N GLY A 119 10.47 12.48 -14.70
CA GLY A 119 11.75 12.73 -15.36
C GLY A 119 11.70 12.39 -16.85
N ILE A 120 11.15 11.22 -17.18
CA ILE A 120 10.97 10.70 -18.55
C ILE A 120 10.13 11.66 -19.39
N GLU A 121 8.99 12.11 -18.85
CA GLU A 121 8.09 13.11 -19.47
C GLU A 121 8.82 14.43 -19.79
N ARG A 122 9.84 14.80 -19.00
CA ARG A 122 10.58 16.06 -19.15
C ARG A 122 11.80 15.96 -20.06
N THR A 123 12.19 14.75 -20.46
CA THR A 123 13.40 14.50 -21.25
C THR A 123 13.11 13.99 -22.65
N GLU A 124 11.89 14.17 -23.18
CA GLU A 124 11.49 13.71 -24.52
C GLU A 124 12.42 14.18 -25.66
N GLY A 125 13.14 15.30 -25.49
CA GLY A 125 14.10 15.83 -26.47
C GLY A 125 15.55 15.38 -26.29
N ASP A 126 15.87 14.61 -25.24
CA ASP A 126 17.21 14.09 -24.93
C ASP A 126 17.15 12.56 -24.90
N THR A 127 17.32 11.95 -26.08
CA THR A 127 17.11 10.51 -26.29
C THR A 127 17.94 9.65 -25.36
N ASP A 128 19.23 9.97 -25.19
CA ASP A 128 20.15 9.19 -24.34
C ASP A 128 19.72 9.25 -22.87
N ARG A 129 19.29 10.43 -22.41
CA ARG A 129 18.81 10.61 -21.04
C ARG A 129 17.43 9.96 -20.83
N HIS A 130 16.55 10.04 -21.81
CA HIS A 130 15.23 9.42 -21.77
C HIS A 130 15.32 7.89 -21.72
N GLU A 131 16.20 7.29 -22.51
CA GLU A 131 16.45 5.83 -22.49
C GLU A 131 16.99 5.39 -21.12
N GLN A 132 17.99 6.09 -20.58
CA GLN A 132 18.53 5.79 -19.25
C GLN A 132 17.49 5.86 -18.13
N LEU A 133 16.57 6.83 -18.18
CA LEU A 133 15.51 6.95 -17.18
C LEU A 133 14.47 5.84 -17.34
N THR A 134 14.12 5.48 -18.57
CA THR A 134 13.21 4.38 -18.89
C THR A 134 13.77 3.03 -18.44
N ASP A 135 15.07 2.77 -18.66
CA ASP A 135 15.70 1.53 -18.21
C ASP A 135 15.72 1.40 -16.69
N ARG A 136 15.98 2.50 -15.97
CA ARG A 136 15.88 2.52 -14.51
C ARG A 136 14.46 2.33 -14.02
N PHE A 137 13.48 2.86 -14.73
CA PHE A 137 12.07 2.65 -14.40
C PHE A 137 11.71 1.16 -14.50
N ARG A 138 12.05 0.51 -15.63
CA ARG A 138 11.85 -0.93 -15.85
C ARG A 138 12.57 -1.81 -14.82
N GLU A 139 13.76 -1.39 -14.39
CA GLU A 139 14.47 -2.10 -13.33
C GLU A 139 13.72 -2.04 -12.00
N HIS A 140 13.10 -0.91 -11.68
CA HIS A 140 12.26 -0.81 -10.48
C HIS A 140 10.91 -1.52 -10.61
N GLU A 141 10.33 -1.61 -11.81
CA GLU A 141 9.16 -2.46 -12.08
C GLU A 141 9.48 -3.92 -11.74
N ARG A 142 10.59 -4.47 -12.27
CA ARG A 142 10.99 -5.86 -11.96
C ARG A 142 11.20 -6.10 -10.47
N GLN A 143 11.73 -5.11 -9.74
CA GLN A 143 11.91 -5.19 -8.28
C GLN A 143 10.59 -5.08 -7.50
N LEU A 144 9.57 -4.48 -8.09
CA LEU A 144 8.22 -4.44 -7.51
C LEU A 144 7.54 -5.81 -7.66
N ASP A 145 7.73 -6.44 -8.82
CA ASP A 145 7.21 -7.77 -9.15
C ASP A 145 7.94 -8.87 -8.34
N ASP A 146 9.26 -8.75 -8.17
CA ASP A 146 10.09 -9.67 -7.39
C ASP A 146 10.05 -9.33 -5.89
N ARG A 147 8.97 -9.78 -5.23
CA ARG A 147 8.68 -9.49 -3.82
C ARG A 147 8.71 -10.70 -2.91
N ASP A 148 9.18 -11.85 -3.40
CA ASP A 148 9.19 -13.13 -2.69
C ASP A 148 10.09 -13.11 -1.44
N ASP A 149 11.12 -12.27 -1.45
CA ASP A 149 12.06 -12.09 -0.33
C ASP A 149 11.52 -11.17 0.79
N LEU A 150 10.35 -10.55 0.60
CA LEU A 150 9.76 -9.66 1.59
C LEU A 150 9.01 -10.44 2.67
N PRO A 151 8.93 -9.91 3.91
CA PRO A 151 8.11 -10.54 4.95
C PRO A 151 6.65 -10.71 4.48
N SER A 152 6.17 -11.95 4.55
CA SER A 152 4.82 -12.37 4.19
C SER A 152 4.05 -12.87 5.43
N LEU A 153 2.75 -13.08 5.28
CA LEU A 153 1.92 -13.68 6.32
C LEU A 153 2.08 -15.22 6.26
N SER A 154 2.32 -15.85 7.40
CA SER A 154 2.51 -17.31 7.51
C SER A 154 1.21 -18.12 7.41
N ASP A 155 0.09 -17.52 7.81
CA ASP A 155 -1.26 -18.09 7.74
C ASP A 155 -2.17 -17.00 7.17
N GLU A 156 -2.50 -17.14 5.90
CA GLU A 156 -3.17 -16.12 5.10
C GLU A 156 -4.69 -16.03 5.38
N TRP A 157 -5.24 -16.88 6.26
CA TRP A 157 -6.60 -16.71 6.77
C TRP A 157 -6.69 -15.61 7.82
N LEU A 158 -7.41 -14.55 7.51
CA LEU A 158 -7.51 -13.35 8.31
C LEU A 158 -8.96 -13.07 8.72
N PRO A 159 -9.26 -13.00 10.03
CA PRO A 159 -10.63 -12.77 10.51
C PRO A 159 -11.05 -11.32 10.27
N LYS A 160 -12.16 -11.13 9.55
CA LYS A 160 -12.66 -9.81 9.10
C LYS A 160 -12.86 -8.82 10.25
N SER A 161 -13.34 -9.31 11.39
CA SER A 161 -13.59 -8.50 12.59
C SER A 161 -12.34 -7.86 13.22
N GLN A 162 -11.15 -8.28 12.79
CA GLN A 162 -9.86 -7.82 13.34
C GLN A 162 -9.03 -7.05 12.32
N LEU A 163 -9.53 -6.88 11.09
CA LEU A 163 -8.79 -6.20 10.03
C LEU A 163 -8.96 -4.70 10.15
N GLY A 164 -7.90 -3.99 9.80
CA GLY A 164 -8.00 -2.59 9.44
C GLY A 164 -8.55 -2.42 8.03
N PRO A 165 -8.40 -1.23 7.46
CA PRO A 165 -8.83 -0.96 6.09
C PRO A 165 -8.17 -1.91 5.07
N ILE A 166 -8.99 -2.38 4.12
CA ILE A 166 -8.56 -3.06 2.90
C ILE A 166 -8.94 -2.16 1.73
N VAL A 167 -7.92 -1.75 0.98
CA VAL A 167 -8.06 -0.65 0.01
C VAL A 167 -7.46 -1.02 -1.33
N ARG A 168 -8.13 -0.57 -2.38
CA ARG A 168 -7.68 -0.64 -3.76
C ARG A 168 -7.82 0.73 -4.40
N ARG A 169 -7.04 1.00 -5.45
CA ARG A 169 -7.23 2.20 -6.26
C ARG A 169 -8.05 1.85 -7.50
N CYS A 170 -9.09 2.64 -7.76
CA CYS A 170 -9.80 2.57 -9.04
C CYS A 170 -8.85 3.06 -10.13
N VAL A 171 -8.66 2.25 -11.17
CA VAL A 171 -7.86 2.58 -12.36
C VAL A 171 -8.76 3.10 -13.47
#